data_AF-V9NFT8-F1
#
_entry.id   AF-V9NFT8-F1
#
_cell.length_a   1.000
_cell.length_b   1.000
_cell.length_c   1.000
_cell.angle_alpha   90.00
_cell.angle_beta   90.00
_cell.angle_gamma   90.00
#
_symmetry.space_group_name_H-M   'P 1'
#
loop_
_entity.id
_entity.type
_entity.pdbx_description
1 polymer ?
#
loop_
_entity_poly.entity_id
_entity_poly.type
_entity_poly.pdbx_seq_one_letter_code
_entity_poly.pdbx_strand_id
1 'polypeptide(L)'
;AKSPILNFGLQGIFSKEVGRISSKQIEATRKFLRRNLKKQAKIWINIFPSKMITKKPQEVRMGKGKGYVKYWAYFIKKNEILFEVKGLNQLVIKKSLISSKYKLPVKSG
;
A
#
# COMPACT_ATOMS: atom_id res chain seq x y z
N ALA A 1 19.85 11.53 -3.10
CA ALA A 1 18.57 10.82 -3.36
C ALA A 1 17.43 11.64 -2.79
N LYS A 2 16.34 11.86 -3.53
CA LYS A 2 15.23 12.73 -3.10
C LYS A 2 14.48 12.08 -1.94
N SER A 3 14.39 12.78 -0.82
CA SER A 3 13.58 12.38 0.34
C SER A 3 12.09 12.45 -0.03
N PRO A 4 11.28 11.46 0.36
CA PRO A 4 9.83 11.51 0.15
C PRO A 4 9.21 12.69 0.90
N ILE A 5 8.39 13.48 0.21
CA ILE A 5 7.75 14.70 0.77
C ILE A 5 6.29 14.38 1.12
N LEU A 6 5.94 14.51 2.39
CA LEU A 6 4.56 14.34 2.87
C LEU A 6 3.70 15.52 2.42
N ASN A 7 2.50 15.25 1.91
CA ASN A 7 1.62 16.29 1.37
C ASN A 7 0.45 16.65 2.30
N PHE A 8 -0.02 15.71 3.12
CA PHE A 8 -1.25 15.87 3.91
C PHE A 8 -1.07 15.56 5.40
N GLY A 9 -0.43 14.44 5.72
CA GLY A 9 -0.22 13.95 7.07
C GLY A 9 1.05 14.47 7.74
N LEU A 10 1.19 14.16 9.03
CA LEU A 10 2.40 14.46 9.80
C LEU A 10 3.43 13.32 9.74
N GLN A 11 2.95 12.09 9.55
CA GLN A 11 3.79 10.90 9.38
C GLN A 11 3.18 10.01 8.31
N GLY A 12 4.02 9.24 7.63
CA GLY A 12 3.58 8.34 6.58
C GLY A 12 4.55 7.18 6.38
N ILE A 13 4.16 6.28 5.49
CA ILE A 13 4.98 5.15 5.06
C ILE A 13 5.36 5.35 3.61
N PHE A 14 6.66 5.19 3.34
CA PHE A 14 7.20 5.24 1.99
C PHE A 14 7.83 3.91 1.58
N SER A 15 7.91 3.66 0.27
CA SER A 15 8.56 2.46 -0.25
C SER A 15 10.06 2.63 -0.37
N LYS A 16 10.83 1.63 0.05
CA LYS A 16 12.29 1.58 -0.15
C LYS A 16 12.69 0.84 -1.43
N GLU A 17 11.78 0.07 -2.00
CA GLU A 17 12.02 -0.79 -3.16
C GLU A 17 10.92 -0.60 -4.21
N VAL A 18 11.20 -1.01 -5.44
CA VAL A 18 10.19 -1.08 -6.51
C VAL A 18 9.40 -2.36 -6.31
N GLY A 19 8.09 -2.32 -6.58
CA GLY A 19 7.27 -3.52 -6.49
C GLY A 19 5.83 -3.29 -6.91
N ARG A 20 4.98 -4.24 -6.57
CA ARG A 20 3.55 -4.17 -6.89
C ARG A 20 2.72 -4.40 -5.64
N ILE A 21 1.73 -3.53 -5.42
CA ILE A 21 0.76 -3.67 -4.33
C ILE A 21 -0.64 -3.88 -4.90
N SER A 22 -1.31 -4.92 -4.42
CA SER A 22 -2.68 -5.23 -4.80
C SER A 22 -3.70 -4.37 -4.05
N SER A 23 -4.88 -4.18 -4.61
CA SER A 23 -6.01 -3.51 -3.93
C SER A 23 -6.32 -4.14 -2.57
N LYS A 24 -6.23 -5.47 -2.45
CA LYS A 24 -6.43 -6.20 -1.19
C LYS A 24 -5.39 -5.83 -0.13
N GLN A 25 -4.12 -5.64 -0.51
CA GLN A 25 -3.06 -5.23 0.42
C GLN A 25 -3.25 -3.78 0.86
N ILE A 26 -3.61 -2.88 -0.06
CA ILE A 26 -3.92 -1.48 0.27
C ILE A 26 -5.03 -1.44 1.33
N GLU A 27 -6.10 -2.20 1.11
CA GLU A 27 -7.24 -2.26 2.01
C GLU A 27 -6.91 -2.95 3.35
N ALA A 28 -6.11 -4.02 3.33
CA ALA A 28 -5.63 -4.69 4.54
C ALA A 28 -4.81 -3.73 5.43
N THR A 29 -3.92 -2.95 4.83
CA THR A 29 -3.13 -1.93 5.53
C THR A 29 -4.02 -0.82 6.07
N ARG A 30 -4.97 -0.32 5.28
CA ARG A 30 -5.96 0.69 5.72
C ARG A 30 -6.78 0.20 6.91
N LYS A 31 -7.32 -1.02 6.83
CA LYS A 31 -8.13 -1.65 7.88
C LYS A 31 -7.31 -1.86 9.15
N PHE A 32 -6.05 -2.28 9.01
CA PHE A 32 -5.11 -2.41 10.13
C PHE A 32 -4.87 -1.06 10.81
N LEU A 33 -4.49 -0.02 10.05
CA LEU A 33 -4.24 1.32 10.59
C LEU A 33 -5.49 1.88 11.28
N ARG A 34 -6.66 1.73 10.67
CA ARG A 34 -7.93 2.21 11.24
C ARG A 34 -8.28 1.53 12.57
N ARG A 35 -7.97 0.25 12.70
CA ARG A 35 -8.16 -0.52 13.96
C ARG A 35 -7.15 -0.11 15.02
N ASN A 36 -5.87 -0.06 14.67
CA ASN A 36 -4.78 0.23 15.61
C ASN A 36 -4.86 1.67 16.14
N LEU A 37 -5.30 2.62 15.30
CA LEU A 37 -5.50 4.03 15.66
C LEU A 37 -6.88 4.31 16.26
N LYS A 38 -7.65 3.27 16.64
CA LYS A 38 -8.98 3.38 17.28
C LYS A 38 -9.96 4.33 16.56
N LYS A 39 -9.84 4.46 15.24
CA LYS A 39 -10.63 5.40 14.39
C LYS A 39 -10.49 6.89 14.76
N GLN A 40 -9.50 7.30 15.54
CA GLN A 40 -9.30 8.69 15.97
C GLN A 40 -8.44 9.50 14.99
N ALA A 41 -7.61 8.84 14.18
CA ALA A 41 -6.78 9.49 13.18
C ALA A 41 -7.43 9.56 11.80
N LYS A 42 -7.06 10.61 11.06
CA LYS A 42 -7.27 10.72 9.62
C LYS A 42 -6.14 10.00 8.89
N ILE A 43 -6.52 9.13 7.95
CA ILE A 43 -5.60 8.32 7.15
C ILE A 43 -5.81 8.71 5.69
N TRP A 44 -4.73 9.03 4.98
CA TRP A 44 -4.71 9.23 3.54
C TRP A 44 -4.10 8.01 2.86
N ILE A 45 -4.65 7.68 1.71
CA ILE A 45 -4.12 6.67 0.80
C ILE A 45 -3.68 7.44 -0.44
N ASN A 46 -2.37 7.49 -0.67
CA ASN A 46 -1.80 8.30 -1.75
C ASN A 46 -1.76 7.56 -3.10
N ILE A 47 -1.98 6.25 -3.08
CA ILE A 47 -1.90 5.37 -4.24
C ILE A 47 -3.28 4.83 -4.62
N PHE A 48 -3.50 4.62 -5.92
CA PHE A 48 -4.75 4.07 -6.43
C PHE A 48 -4.47 2.87 -7.35
N PRO A 49 -5.13 1.71 -7.15
CA PRO A 49 -4.87 0.51 -7.94
C PRO A 49 -5.50 0.59 -9.34
N SER A 50 -4.87 1.32 -10.26
CA SER A 50 -5.37 1.56 -11.62
C SER A 50 -4.95 0.51 -12.65
N LYS A 51 -4.07 -0.43 -12.31
CA LYS A 51 -3.55 -1.41 -13.28
C LYS A 51 -4.19 -2.77 -13.09
N MET A 52 -4.75 -3.31 -14.18
CA MET A 52 -5.32 -4.66 -14.23
C MET A 52 -4.23 -5.71 -14.36
N ILE A 53 -4.26 -6.72 -13.50
CA ILE A 53 -3.37 -7.88 -13.55
C ILE A 53 -4.16 -9.09 -14.04
N THR A 54 -3.77 -9.65 -15.17
CA THR A 54 -4.38 -10.84 -15.75
C THR A 54 -3.70 -12.13 -15.28
N LYS A 55 -4.46 -13.22 -15.14
CA LYS A 55 -3.92 -14.57 -14.93
C LYS A 55 -4.69 -15.55 -15.80
N LYS A 56 -4.00 -16.54 -16.36
CA LYS A 56 -4.67 -17.70 -16.94
C LYS A 56 -5.28 -18.58 -15.82
N PRO A 57 -6.39 -19.29 -16.10
CA PRO A 57 -6.94 -20.22 -15.14
C PRO A 57 -5.94 -21.32 -14.79
N GLN A 58 -6.21 -22.06 -13.72
CA GLN A 58 -5.47 -23.28 -13.43
C GLN A 58 -5.69 -24.29 -14.57
N GLU A 59 -4.78 -25.24 -14.76
CA GLU A 59 -4.95 -26.40 -15.66
C GLU A 59 -4.99 -26.12 -17.17
N VAL A 60 -4.82 -24.87 -17.62
CA VAL A 60 -4.72 -24.56 -19.06
C VAL A 60 -3.28 -24.43 -19.55
N ARG A 61 -3.03 -24.90 -20.78
CA ARG A 61 -1.76 -24.74 -21.49
C ARG A 61 -1.53 -23.30 -21.97
N MET A 62 -0.32 -23.04 -22.47
CA MET A 62 0.05 -21.77 -23.11
C MET A 62 -0.72 -21.55 -24.42
N GLY A 63 -0.70 -20.32 -24.96
CA GLY A 63 -1.52 -19.92 -26.13
C GLY A 63 -2.96 -19.48 -25.79
N LYS A 64 -3.88 -19.51 -26.76
CA LYS A 64 -5.31 -19.14 -26.61
C LYS A 64 -5.59 -17.71 -26.11
N GLY A 65 -4.64 -16.79 -26.30
CA GLY A 65 -4.79 -15.38 -25.95
C GLY A 65 -4.48 -15.01 -24.50
N LYS A 66 -4.85 -13.78 -24.12
CA LYS A 66 -4.62 -13.20 -22.79
C LYS A 66 -5.62 -13.77 -21.78
N GLY A 67 -5.16 -14.06 -20.56
CA GLY A 67 -6.03 -14.52 -19.49
C GLY A 67 -7.00 -13.45 -18.98
N TYR A 68 -7.91 -13.85 -18.09
CA TYR A 68 -8.88 -12.95 -17.45
C TYR A 68 -8.21 -12.01 -16.44
N VAL A 69 -8.86 -10.88 -16.16
CA VAL A 69 -8.41 -9.93 -15.13
C VAL A 69 -8.61 -10.57 -13.74
N LYS A 70 -7.52 -10.80 -13.01
CA LYS A 70 -7.54 -11.44 -11.69
C LYS A 70 -7.70 -10.43 -10.56
N TYR A 71 -6.96 -9.31 -10.62
CA TYR A 71 -7.05 -8.24 -9.61
C TYR A 71 -6.46 -6.93 -10.11
N TRP A 72 -6.74 -5.86 -9.37
CA TRP A 72 -6.19 -4.53 -9.59
C TRP A 72 -5.01 -4.26 -8.66
N ALA A 73 -3.99 -3.61 -9.20
CA ALA A 73 -2.76 -3.31 -8.48
C ALA A 73 -2.21 -1.93 -8.85
N TYR A 74 -1.29 -1.47 -8.02
CA TYR A 74 -0.47 -0.30 -8.26
C TYR A 74 1.01 -0.71 -8.36
N PHE A 75 1.76 -0.11 -9.29
CA PHE A 75 3.20 -0.29 -9.42
C PHE A 75 3.89 0.80 -8.62
N ILE A 76 4.58 0.39 -7.57
CA ILE A 76 5.25 1.28 -6.62
C ILE A 76 6.64 1.62 -7.12
N LYS A 77 7.00 2.90 -7.06
CA LYS A 77 8.37 3.38 -7.27
C LYS A 77 9.11 3.50 -5.94
N LYS A 78 10.44 3.48 -6.00
CA LYS A 78 11.30 3.74 -4.85
C LYS A 78 11.09 5.18 -4.36
N ASN A 79 11.07 5.38 -3.03
CA ASN A 79 10.85 6.65 -2.33
C ASN A 79 9.47 7.27 -2.59
N GLU A 80 8.45 6.46 -2.88
CA GLU A 80 7.08 6.91 -3.04
C GLU A 80 6.29 6.73 -1.74
N ILE A 81 5.45 7.72 -1.38
CA ILE A 81 4.63 7.67 -0.17
C ILE A 81 3.32 6.94 -0.46
N LEU A 82 3.03 5.92 0.35
CA LEU A 82 1.87 5.05 0.17
C LEU A 82 0.70 5.47 1.05
N PHE A 83 0.99 5.80 2.32
CA PHE A 83 0.00 6.16 3.33
C PHE A 83 0.49 7.32 4.16
N GLU A 84 -0.42 8.19 4.57
CA GLU A 84 -0.16 9.28 5.51
C GLU A 84 -1.21 9.29 6.63
N VAL A 85 -0.82 9.79 7.81
CA VAL A 85 -1.65 9.80 9.01
C VAL A 85 -1.49 11.12 9.77
N LYS A 86 -2.61 11.62 10.33
CA LYS A 86 -2.69 12.82 11.19
C LYS A 86 -3.74 12.63 12.28
N GLY A 87 -3.60 13.35 13.38
CA GLY A 87 -4.65 13.50 14.40
C GLY A 87 -4.43 12.71 15.70
N LEU A 88 -3.22 12.18 15.92
CA LEU A 88 -2.84 11.45 17.13
C LEU A 88 -1.40 11.78 17.53
N ASN A 89 -0.99 11.37 18.73
CA ASN A 89 0.39 11.50 19.18
C ASN A 89 1.35 10.76 18.23
N GLN A 90 2.45 11.42 17.85
CA GLN A 90 3.48 10.92 16.95
C GLN A 90 4.04 9.55 17.35
N LEU A 91 4.14 9.25 18.64
CA LEU A 91 4.64 7.95 19.11
C LEU A 91 3.68 6.80 18.78
N VAL A 92 2.37 7.05 18.95
CA VAL A 92 1.31 6.06 18.65
C VAL A 92 1.23 5.83 17.15
N ILE A 93 1.29 6.91 16.36
CA ILE A 93 1.29 6.82 14.90
C ILE A 93 2.53 6.04 14.42
N LYS A 94 3.73 6.39 14.90
CA LYS A 94 4.98 5.70 14.52
C LYS A 94 4.91 4.20 14.81
N LYS A 95 4.46 3.79 16.00
CA LYS A 95 4.27 2.37 16.34
C LYS A 95 3.30 1.68 15.39
N SER A 96 2.16 2.31 15.12
CA SER A 96 1.15 1.77 14.20
C SER A 96 1.67 1.64 12.76
N LEU A 97 2.39 2.63 12.26
CA LEU A 97 2.98 2.61 10.93
C LEU A 97 4.03 1.49 10.81
N ILE A 98 4.89 1.31 11.81
CA ILE A 98 5.86 0.19 11.85
C ILE A 98 5.15 -1.16 11.75
N SER A 99 4.12 -1.39 12.56
CA SER A 99 3.36 -2.65 12.53
C SER A 99 2.60 -2.86 11.21
N SER A 100 2.21 -1.79 10.52
CA SER A 100 1.51 -1.91 9.25
C SER A 100 2.41 -2.37 8.08
N LYS A 101 3.74 -2.24 8.22
CA LYS A 101 4.72 -2.68 7.21
C LYS A 101 4.59 -4.16 6.87
N TYR A 102 4.22 -5.00 7.83
CA TYR A 102 4.02 -6.44 7.63
C TYR A 102 2.84 -6.78 6.69
N LYS A 103 1.96 -5.81 6.37
CA LYS A 103 0.88 -5.99 5.38
C LYS A 103 1.30 -5.60 3.96
N LEU A 104 2.43 -4.93 3.81
CA LEU A 104 2.95 -4.47 2.53
C LEU A 104 3.86 -5.54 1.90
N PRO A 105 3.79 -5.75 0.58
CA PRO A 105 4.64 -6.72 -0.12
C PRO A 105 6.08 -6.22 -0.38
N VAL A 106 6.38 -4.97 -0.02
CA VAL A 106 7.67 -4.31 -0.30
C VAL A 106 8.30 -3.77 0.97
N LYS A 107 9.63 -3.69 1.01
CA LYS A 107 10.32 -3.06 2.14
C LYS A 107 9.93 -1.58 2.22
N SER A 108 9.51 -1.17 3.40
CA SER A 108 8.92 0.15 3.64
C SER A 108 9.61 0.88 4.79
N GLY A 109 9.76 2.19 4.63
CA GLY A 109 10.39 3.12 5.57
C GLY A 109 9.41 3.74 6.54
#